data_AF-A0A914R1T1-F1
#
_entry.id   AF-A0A914R1T1-F1
#
_cell.length_a   1.000
_cell.length_b   1.000
_cell.length_c   1.000
_cell.angle_alpha   90.00
_cell.angle_beta   90.00
_cell.angle_gamma   90.00
#
_symmetry.space_group_name_H-M   'P 1'
#
loop_
_entity.id
_entity.type
_entity.pdbx_description
1 polymer ?
#
loop_
_entity_poly.entity_id
_entity_poly.type
_entity_poly.pdbx_seq_one_letter_code
_entity_poly.pdbx_strand_id
1 'polypeptide(L)'
;MVIVEGEGNYEMPKTLGNRFKKIKRGDIFYIPPEQKVQLNSISEHFLAYRTFSYELGPDHSNRKPTMVEKLKEKMGERPKFVLTPADLFSKLDSLEGDMDGLC
;
A
#
# COMPACT_ATOMS: atom_id res chain seq x y z
N MET A 1 17.46 2.22 0.31
CA MET A 1 16.26 2.52 1.12
C MET A 1 16.71 3.14 2.42
N VAL A 2 16.00 4.16 2.89
CA VAL A 2 16.33 4.95 4.08
C VAL A 2 15.14 4.92 5.04
N ILE A 3 15.35 4.55 6.29
CA ILE A 3 14.31 4.56 7.33
C ILE A 3 14.31 5.92 8.03
N VAL A 4 13.17 6.61 7.98
CA VAL A 4 13.02 7.97 8.52
C VAL A 4 12.26 7.96 9.84
N GLU A 5 11.32 7.03 9.99
CA GLU A 5 10.51 6.89 11.20
C GLU A 5 10.15 5.43 11.44
N GLY A 6 10.01 5.07 12.71
CA GLY A 6 9.61 3.73 13.14
C GLY A 6 10.75 2.74 13.26
N GLU A 7 10.37 1.51 13.59
CA GLU A 7 11.23 0.35 13.65
C GLU A 7 10.51 -0.90 13.13
N GLY A 8 11.28 -1.93 12.81
CA GLY A 8 10.74 -3.23 12.42
C GLY A 8 11.84 -4.22 12.11
N ASN A 9 11.48 -5.29 11.40
CA ASN A 9 12.42 -6.29 10.93
C ASN A 9 12.34 -6.39 9.40
N TYR A 10 13.48 -6.58 8.75
CA TYR A 10 13.49 -6.90 7.33
C TYR A 10 14.12 -8.26 7.07
N GLU A 11 13.66 -8.90 6.01
CA GLU A 11 14.13 -10.20 5.53
C GLU A 11 14.42 -10.14 4.02
N MET A 12 15.47 -10.88 3.63
CA MET A 12 15.92 -11.04 2.25
C MET A 12 16.09 -12.53 1.95
N PRO A 13 15.11 -13.19 1.30
CA PRO A 13 14.98 -14.65 1.28
C PRO A 13 16.04 -15.38 0.44
N LYS A 14 16.76 -14.71 -0.49
CA LYS A 14 17.85 -15.37 -1.25
C LYS A 14 19.22 -15.29 -0.57
N THR A 15 19.34 -14.61 0.56
CA THR A 15 20.62 -14.53 1.29
C THR A 15 20.77 -15.80 2.12
N LEU A 16 21.85 -16.56 1.91
CA LEU A 16 22.14 -17.80 2.63
C LEU A 16 22.06 -17.55 4.16
N GLY A 17 20.97 -17.99 4.77
CA GLY A 17 20.60 -17.70 6.15
C GLY A 17 19.46 -16.67 6.26
N ASN A 18 18.28 -17.14 6.68
CA ASN A 18 17.15 -16.32 7.10
C ASN A 18 17.54 -15.46 8.31
N ARG A 19 18.20 -14.34 8.04
CA ARG A 19 18.57 -13.36 9.05
C ARG A 19 17.55 -12.22 8.98
N PHE A 20 16.53 -12.31 9.82
CA PHE A 20 15.78 -11.13 10.22
C PHE A 20 16.77 -10.12 10.76
N LYS A 21 16.78 -8.93 10.17
CA LYS A 21 17.59 -7.82 10.64
C LYS A 21 16.67 -6.73 11.15
N LYS A 22 16.93 -6.29 12.39
CA LYS A 22 16.21 -5.15 12.96
C LYS A 22 16.58 -3.90 12.17
N ILE A 23 15.58 -3.09 11.85
CA ILE A 23 15.69 -1.76 11.26
C ILE A 23 15.05 -0.73 12.17
N LYS A 24 15.64 0.45 12.22
CA LYS A 24 15.16 1.62 12.96
C LYS A 24 15.45 2.90 12.20
N ARG A 25 14.88 4.01 12.68
CA ARG A 25 15.19 5.36 12.19
C ARG A 25 16.71 5.57 12.04
N GLY A 26 17.10 6.06 10.87
CA GLY A 26 18.49 6.34 10.51
C GLY A 26 19.18 5.19 9.77
N ASP A 27 18.59 3.99 9.74
CA ASP A 27 19.17 2.88 9.00
C ASP A 27 19.03 3.08 7.48
N ILE A 28 20.09 2.74 6.77
CA ILE A 28 20.18 2.78 5.31
C ILE A 28 20.63 1.41 4.83
N PHE A 29 19.90 0.84 3.89
CA PHE A 29 20.29 -0.43 3.28
C PHE A 29 20.09 -0.43 1.77
N TYR A 30 20.99 -1.15 1.12
CA TYR A 30 20.94 -1.44 -0.30
C TYR A 30 20.11 -2.70 -0.53
N ILE A 31 19.28 -2.68 -1.58
CA ILE A 31 18.51 -3.84 -2.04
C ILE A 31 19.18 -4.28 -3.35
N PRO A 32 19.84 -5.45 -3.38
CA PRO A 32 20.45 -5.96 -4.59
C PRO A 32 19.43 -6.21 -5.72
N PRO A 33 19.88 -6.25 -6.99
CA PRO A 33 19.03 -6.62 -8.11
C PRO A 33 18.37 -7.98 -7.88
N GLU A 34 17.14 -8.14 -8.38
CA GLU A 34 16.35 -9.38 -8.28
C GLU A 34 16.11 -9.91 -6.85
N GLN A 35 16.34 -9.06 -5.84
CA GLN A 35 16.14 -9.39 -4.45
C GLN A 35 14.75 -8.98 -3.99
N LYS A 36 14.04 -9.93 -3.38
CA LYS A 36 12.81 -9.64 -2.64
C LYS A 36 13.19 -9.11 -1.26
N VAL A 37 12.46 -8.10 -0.81
CA VAL A 37 12.58 -7.57 0.56
C VAL A 37 11.21 -7.60 1.17
N GLN A 38 11.12 -8.13 2.38
CA GLN A 38 9.91 -8.14 3.16
C GLN A 38 10.16 -7.40 4.48
N LEU A 39 9.25 -6.51 4.84
CA LEU A 39 9.22 -5.85 6.13
C LEU A 39 8.16 -6.53 6.99
N ASN A 40 8.56 -6.91 8.20
CA ASN A 40 7.73 -7.59 9.19
C ASN A 40 7.81 -6.83 10.52
N SER A 41 6.80 -6.99 11.37
CA SER A 41 6.79 -6.42 12.74
C SER A 41 7.08 -4.91 12.77
N ILE A 42 6.49 -4.15 11.85
CA ILE A 42 6.67 -2.70 11.78
C ILE A 42 5.85 -1.98 12.86
N SER A 43 6.38 -0.86 13.37
CA SER A 43 5.64 0.06 14.23
C SER A 43 4.44 0.70 13.51
N GLU A 44 3.44 1.14 14.28
CA GLU A 44 2.22 1.80 13.77
C GLU A 44 2.54 3.03 12.91
N HIS A 45 3.56 3.79 13.30
CA HIS A 45 4.13 4.86 12.49
C HIS A 45 5.48 4.39 11.92
N PHE A 46 5.50 4.09 10.62
CA PHE A 46 6.70 3.67 9.89
C PHE A 46 6.80 4.44 8.58
N LEU A 47 7.93 5.15 8.40
CA LEU A 47 8.21 5.93 7.19
C LEU A 47 9.58 5.57 6.63
N ALA A 48 9.62 5.29 5.34
CA ALA A 48 10.87 4.99 4.65
C ALA A 48 10.84 5.48 3.20
N TYR A 49 11.98 5.98 2.73
CA TYR A 49 12.17 6.38 1.34
C TYR A 49 12.93 5.32 0.57
N ARG A 50 12.44 4.99 -0.62
CA ARG A 50 13.08 4.07 -1.55
C ARG A 50 13.44 4.81 -2.84
N THR A 51 14.71 4.73 -3.20
CA THR A 51 15.21 5.11 -4.51
C THR A 51 15.28 3.87 -5.41
N PHE A 52 15.02 4.05 -6.70
CA PHE A 52 15.10 3.01 -7.70
C PHE A 52 16.18 3.40 -8.72
N SER A 53 16.98 2.42 -9.14
CA SER A 53 17.83 2.54 -10.32
C SER A 53 16.92 2.46 -11.56
N TYR A 54 16.89 3.54 -12.34
CA TYR A 54 15.86 3.86 -13.34
C TYR A 54 15.79 2.93 -14.57
N GLU A 55 16.64 1.90 -14.68
CA GLU A 55 16.70 1.05 -15.88
C GLU A 55 15.85 -0.22 -15.78
N LEU A 56 15.68 -0.78 -14.58
CA LEU A 56 14.80 -1.93 -14.32
C LEU A 56 13.95 -1.64 -13.08
N GLY A 57 12.67 -1.37 -13.32
CA GLY A 57 11.67 -1.26 -12.28
C GLY A 57 11.49 -2.58 -11.51
N PRO A 58 10.80 -2.56 -10.35
CA PRO A 58 10.52 -3.77 -9.60
C PRO A 58 9.69 -4.78 -10.41
N ASP A 59 10.17 -6.03 -10.51
CA ASP A 59 9.39 -7.11 -11.09
C ASP A 59 8.21 -7.49 -10.16
N HIS A 60 7.00 -7.30 -10.67
CA HIS A 60 5.75 -7.61 -9.99
C HIS A 60 5.13 -8.95 -10.41
N SER A 61 5.73 -9.67 -11.35
CA SER A 61 5.16 -10.90 -11.94
C SER A 61 4.95 -12.01 -10.90
N ASN A 62 5.82 -12.06 -9.88
CA ASN A 62 5.77 -13.05 -8.81
C ASN A 62 5.17 -12.52 -7.50
N ARG A 63 4.35 -11.47 -7.55
CA ARG A 63 3.63 -10.97 -6.38
C ARG A 63 2.52 -11.95 -6.01
N LYS A 64 2.73 -12.74 -4.95
CA LYS A 64 1.63 -13.50 -4.35
C LYS A 64 0.61 -12.49 -3.81
N PRO A 65 -0.67 -12.55 -4.20
CA PRO A 65 -1.68 -11.76 -3.52
C PRO A 65 -1.66 -12.17 -2.05
N THR A 66 -1.49 -11.21 -1.15
CA THR A 66 -1.77 -11.44 0.26
C THR A 66 -3.24 -11.84 0.32
N MET A 67 -3.53 -13.13 0.53
CA MET A 67 -4.86 -13.56 0.88
C MET A 67 -5.17 -12.84 2.18
N VAL A 68 -6.01 -11.81 2.10
CA VAL A 68 -6.66 -11.25 3.29
C VAL A 68 -7.53 -12.40 3.79
N GLU A 69 -6.97 -13.26 4.64
CA GLU A 69 -7.74 -14.28 5.32
C GLU A 69 -8.85 -13.54 6.04
N LYS A 70 -10.05 -13.83 5.55
CA LYS A 70 -11.33 -13.21 5.89
C LYS A 70 -11.37 -12.89 7.39
N LEU A 71 -11.28 -11.60 7.73
CA LEU A 71 -12.11 -11.07 8.81
C LEU A 71 -13.56 -11.34 8.40
N LYS A 72 -14.06 -12.54 8.70
CA LYS A 72 -15.49 -12.84 8.72
C LYS A 72 -16.08 -12.16 9.96
N GLU A 73 -15.95 -10.84 10.04
CA GLU A 73 -16.89 -10.09 10.84
C GLU A 73 -18.19 -10.05 10.04
N LYS A 74 -19.27 -10.42 10.74
CA LYS A 74 -20.62 -10.59 10.22
C LYS A 74 -21.11 -9.27 9.64
N MET A 75 -20.75 -8.97 8.40
CA MET A 75 -21.48 -7.98 7.61
C MET A 75 -22.84 -8.61 7.28
N GLY A 76 -23.85 -8.22 8.06
CA GLY A 76 -25.24 -8.31 7.62
C GLY A 76 -25.38 -7.73 6.22
N GLU A 77 -26.33 -8.26 5.46
CA GLU A 77 -26.60 -7.93 4.06
C GLU A 77 -26.29 -6.47 3.73
N ARG A 78 -25.26 -6.25 2.90
CA ARG A 78 -25.02 -4.94 2.31
C ARG A 78 -26.22 -4.64 1.40
N PRO A 79 -26.98 -3.55 1.60
CA PRO A 79 -28.04 -3.20 0.68
C PRO A 79 -27.41 -2.94 -0.71
N LYS A 80 -27.93 -3.63 -1.73
CA LYS A 80 -27.58 -3.35 -3.12
C LYS A 80 -28.19 -2.01 -3.47
N PHE A 81 -27.38 -0.95 -3.48
CA PHE A 81 -27.77 0.31 -4.10
C PHE A 81 -27.75 0.11 -5.62
N VAL A 82 -28.92 -0.16 -6.19
CA VAL A 82 -29.13 -0.07 -7.63
C VAL A 82 -29.35 1.40 -7.93
N LEU A 83 -28.34 2.07 -8.48
CA LEU A 83 -28.50 3.43 -8.98
C LEU A 83 -29.37 3.36 -10.24
N THR A 84 -30.57 3.94 -10.17
CA THR A 84 -31.41 4.10 -11.35
C THR A 84 -30.92 5.30 -12.15
N PRO A 85 -31.19 5.37 -13.47
CA PRO A 85 -30.79 6.52 -14.28
C PRO A 85 -31.27 7.86 -13.70
N ALA A 86 -32.45 7.88 -13.05
CA ALA A 86 -33.01 9.06 -12.38
C ALA A 86 -32.13 9.58 -11.22
N ASP A 87 -31.45 8.68 -10.50
CA ASP A 87 -30.55 9.03 -9.40
C ASP A 87 -29.22 9.62 -9.90
N LEU A 88 -28.83 9.32 -11.15
CA LEU A 88 -27.66 9.91 -11.79
C LEU A 88 -27.94 11.34 -12.25
N PHE A 89 -29.08 11.59 -12.89
CA PHE A 89 -29.44 12.92 -13.39
C PHE A 89 -29.63 13.93 -12.26
N SER A 90 -30.28 13.54 -11.17
CA SER A 90 -30.46 14.42 -9.99
C SER A 90 -29.13 14.80 -9.31
N LYS A 91 -28.13 13.92 -9.32
CA LYS A 91 -26.78 14.24 -8.83
C LYS A 91 -25.97 15.09 -9.80
N LEU A 92 -26.22 14.97 -11.10
CA LEU A 92 -25.56 15.80 -12.12
C LEU A 92 -26.05 17.25 -12.04
N ASP A 93 -27.36 17.46 -11.92
CA ASP A 93 -27.96 18.81 -11.78
C ASP A 93 -27.48 19.53 -10.51
N SER A 94 -27.28 18.79 -9.41
CA SER A 94 -26.74 19.37 -8.17
C SER A 94 -25.27 19.81 -8.29
N LEU A 95 -24.50 19.24 -9.22
CA LEU A 95 -23.08 19.57 -9.41
C LEU A 95 -22.87 20.75 -10.36
N GLU A 96 -23.83 21.04 -11.25
CA GLU A 96 -23.76 22.21 -12.14
C GLU A 96 -24.18 23.51 -11.44
N GLY A 97 -25.06 23.45 -10.43
CA GLY A 97 -25.51 24.63 -9.67
C GLY A 97 -24.47 25.24 -8.71
N ASP A 98 -23.42 24.51 -8.37
CA ASP A 98 -22.40 24.95 -7.40
C ASP A 98 -21.22 25.72 -8.05
N MET A 99 -21.21 25.85 -9.38
CA MET A 99 -20.12 26.50 -10.14
C MET A 99 -20.46 27.89 -10.71
N ASP A 100 -21.62 28.48 -10.39
CA ASP A 100 -22.03 29.84 -10.81
C ASP A 100 -22.09 30.84 -9.63
N GLY A 101 -21.24 30.65 -8.62
CA GLY A 101 -21.33 31.35 -7.33
C GLY A 101 -20.03 31.96 -6.79
N LEU A 102 -19.05 32.32 -7.64
CA LEU A 102 -17.89 33.13 -7.24
C LEU A 102 -17.72 34.31 -8.20
N CYS A 103 -18.15 35.48 -7.72
CA CYS A 103 -17.83 36.80 -8.24
C CYS A 103 -16.32 37.07 -8.21
#